data_AF-A0A7S2PTL7-F1
#
_entry.id   AF-A0A7S2PTL7-F1
#
_cell.length_a   1.000
_cell.length_b   1.000
_cell.length_c   1.000
_cell.angle_alpha   90.00
_cell.angle_beta   90.00
_cell.angle_gamma   90.00
#
_symmetry.space_group_name_H-M   'P 1'
#
loop_
_entity.id
_entity.type
_entity.pdbx_description
1 polymer ?
#
loop_
_entity_poly.entity_id
_entity_poly.type
_entity_poly.pdbx_seq_one_letter_code
_entity_poly.pdbx_strand_id
1 'polypeptide(L)'
;GPLFASSTSPPSPSNQSLSTTTTSSKQQPSKDDHQCPVCLDKMSLDASSSILTTVCNHSFHIGCLAQWQDSPCPVCRFDHSGLNETLSRCHICFNTIGNYVCLICGVISCAKGPSSSHDMTVEGSSSAQIPSQRGHAMQHYEETLHAYALDTETQHVFDFAGGGYVHRLLQNMEDGKIVEGTDPRVMEEAQIEQLLGRNNSEEVGRMPPLSSLERSTIPTYSSSAEDDEAVHRKLEGFAGQYYTLLKSQLEQQRIYYEGRLEAIRRENEDNSKAEQSTSDLISALKQQRHQLEQRCMTLKKKHKKVSDDAMFLKNMNETLEEDKFAFRTQIADAQAQFARANEIKKKRLAPLEK
;
A
#
# COMPACT_ATOMS: atom_id res chain seq x y z
N GLY A 1 -37.58 48.96 25.24
CA GLY A 1 -36.21 49.33 24.86
C GLY A 1 -36.05 49.13 23.36
N PRO A 2 -35.14 49.85 22.69
CA PRO A 2 -34.73 49.63 21.29
C PRO A 2 -33.86 48.33 21.18
N LEU A 3 -33.43 47.80 20.02
CA LEU A 3 -32.92 48.45 18.79
C LEU A 3 -33.29 47.74 17.47
N PHE A 4 -33.15 48.49 16.37
CA PHE A 4 -33.23 48.10 14.94
C PHE A 4 -31.81 47.70 14.45
N ALA A 5 -31.56 46.79 13.50
CA ALA A 5 -32.00 46.58 12.10
C ALA A 5 -31.21 47.35 11.01
N SER A 6 -30.76 46.61 9.97
CA SER A 6 -30.45 47.00 8.57
C SER A 6 -29.22 47.88 8.18
N SER A 7 -28.30 47.24 7.42
CA SER A 7 -27.65 47.64 6.14
C SER A 7 -26.84 48.94 5.92
N THR A 8 -25.70 48.76 5.22
CA THR A 8 -25.02 49.64 4.20
C THR A 8 -24.33 50.99 4.58
N SER A 9 -22.98 50.94 4.67
CA SER A 9 -21.92 51.75 3.94
C SER A 9 -22.03 53.26 3.63
N PRO A 10 -20.93 54.05 3.46
CA PRO A 10 -19.47 53.75 3.58
C PRO A 10 -18.81 54.59 4.73
N PRO A 11 -17.89 55.61 4.63
CA PRO A 11 -17.12 56.29 3.55
C PRO A 11 -15.56 56.24 3.73
N SER A 12 -14.82 57.32 3.43
CA SER A 12 -13.36 57.56 3.69
C SER A 12 -13.13 59.02 4.18
N PRO A 13 -11.92 59.46 4.62
CA PRO A 13 -11.12 60.33 3.71
C PRO A 13 -9.57 60.46 3.92
N SER A 14 -8.90 61.03 2.89
CA SER A 14 -7.77 62.00 2.89
C SER A 14 -6.36 61.71 3.46
N ASN A 15 -5.43 61.44 2.52
CA ASN A 15 -4.08 62.02 2.26
C ASN A 15 -3.31 62.86 3.32
N GLN A 16 -1.99 62.61 3.38
CA GLN A 16 -0.92 63.64 3.44
C GLN A 16 0.25 63.24 2.49
N SER A 17 1.19 64.15 2.20
CA SER A 17 2.16 64.01 1.09
C SER A 17 3.46 64.81 1.25
N LEU A 18 4.59 64.28 0.73
CA LEU A 18 5.82 64.91 0.14
C LEU A 18 6.98 63.87 0.20
N SER A 19 7.60 63.47 -0.92
CA SER A 19 8.90 63.96 -1.47
C SER A 19 10.17 63.37 -0.78
N THR A 20 11.26 62.97 -1.45
CA THR A 20 11.66 63.06 -2.88
C THR A 20 12.83 62.10 -3.19
N THR A 21 13.04 61.72 -4.46
CA THR A 21 14.29 61.15 -5.08
C THR A 21 14.81 59.78 -4.53
N THR A 22 15.43 58.88 -5.29
CA THR A 22 15.89 58.85 -6.71
C THR A 22 15.86 57.42 -7.28
N THR A 23 15.86 57.31 -8.62
CA THR A 23 16.22 56.14 -9.48
C THR A 23 16.98 54.97 -8.80
N SER A 24 16.63 53.68 -8.97
CA SER A 24 16.58 52.96 -10.27
C SER A 24 15.85 51.59 -10.21
N SER A 25 15.60 51.01 -11.39
CA SER A 25 15.44 49.57 -11.68
C SER A 25 14.39 48.76 -10.87
N LYS A 26 13.18 48.71 -11.41
CA LYS A 26 12.09 47.83 -10.97
C LYS A 26 12.32 46.38 -11.43
N GLN A 27 12.79 45.50 -10.54
CA GLN A 27 12.71 44.05 -10.71
C GLN A 27 11.66 43.47 -9.74
N GLN A 28 10.91 42.47 -10.19
CA GLN A 28 9.91 41.77 -9.39
C GLN A 28 10.58 40.63 -8.61
N PRO A 29 10.16 40.31 -7.37
CA PRO A 29 10.63 39.11 -6.69
C PRO A 29 10.10 37.88 -7.45
N SER A 30 11.03 37.10 -8.02
CA SER A 30 10.73 35.74 -8.49
C SER A 30 10.35 34.88 -7.30
N LYS A 31 9.16 34.28 -7.35
CA LYS A 31 8.89 33.08 -6.54
C LYS A 31 9.85 31.97 -6.98
N ASP A 32 10.11 31.06 -6.05
CA ASP A 32 10.85 29.78 -6.21
C ASP A 32 12.35 29.77 -5.83
N ASP A 33 12.84 30.79 -5.11
CA ASP A 33 14.09 30.66 -4.32
C ASP A 33 13.85 29.86 -3.04
N HIS A 34 14.22 28.57 -3.07
CA HIS A 34 14.18 27.69 -1.89
C HIS A 34 15.40 27.98 -1.00
N GLN A 35 15.22 28.76 0.07
CA GLN A 35 16.31 29.14 0.99
C GLN A 35 16.35 28.26 2.24
N CYS A 36 17.56 27.94 2.72
CA CYS A 36 17.75 27.13 3.92
C CYS A 36 17.33 27.93 5.17
N PRO A 37 16.39 27.46 6.02
CA PRO A 37 15.92 28.22 7.19
C PRO A 37 16.97 28.53 8.26
N VAL A 38 18.17 27.94 8.18
CA VAL A 38 19.26 28.08 9.18
C VAL A 38 20.32 29.08 8.74
N CYS A 39 20.75 29.08 7.47
CA CYS A 39 21.77 30.01 6.96
C CYS A 39 21.23 31.06 5.96
N LEU A 40 19.97 30.92 5.50
CA LEU A 40 19.30 31.75 4.49
C LEU A 40 19.87 31.69 3.06
N ASP A 41 20.95 30.93 2.83
CA ASP A 41 21.47 30.65 1.50
C ASP A 41 20.51 29.80 0.65
N LYS A 42 20.66 29.88 -0.68
CA LYS A 42 19.85 29.10 -1.64
C LYS A 42 20.21 27.62 -1.60
N MET A 43 19.21 26.77 -1.37
CA MET A 43 19.30 25.32 -1.50
C MET A 43 19.21 24.91 -2.98
N SER A 44 20.30 25.11 -3.72
CA SER A 44 20.42 24.60 -5.10
C SER A 44 20.86 23.13 -5.09
N LEU A 45 20.49 22.39 -6.14
CA LEU A 45 20.87 20.98 -6.38
C LEU A 45 22.29 20.84 -6.94
N ASP A 46 23.17 21.80 -6.63
CA ASP A 46 24.55 21.85 -7.07
C ASP A 46 25.37 20.82 -6.28
N ALA A 47 26.38 20.20 -6.89
CA ALA A 47 27.13 19.08 -6.28
C ALA A 47 27.89 19.41 -4.97
N SER A 48 27.99 20.69 -4.59
CA SER A 48 28.53 21.16 -3.30
C SER A 48 27.46 21.29 -2.19
N SER A 49 26.18 21.30 -2.54
CA SER A 49 25.03 21.59 -1.68
C SER A 49 24.20 20.32 -1.44
N SER A 50 24.60 19.54 -0.43
CA SER A 50 23.83 18.37 0.00
C SER A 50 22.62 18.81 0.83
N ILE A 51 21.43 18.72 0.25
CA ILE A 51 20.16 19.06 0.89
C ILE A 51 19.58 17.83 1.61
N LEU A 52 19.09 18.03 2.83
CA LEU A 52 18.42 17.03 3.65
C LEU A 52 17.01 17.51 4.02
N THR A 53 15.99 16.71 3.66
CA THR A 53 14.60 16.95 4.05
C THR A 53 14.23 16.06 5.25
N THR A 54 13.74 16.69 6.30
CA THR A 54 13.29 16.04 7.54
C THR A 54 11.90 15.40 7.38
N VAL A 55 11.53 14.42 8.23
CA VAL A 55 10.22 13.74 8.16
C VAL A 55 9.00 14.65 8.44
N CYS A 56 9.22 15.86 8.97
CA CYS A 56 8.19 16.90 9.05
C CYS A 56 8.12 17.78 7.78
N ASN A 57 8.75 17.33 6.68
CA ASN A 57 8.79 17.95 5.35
C ASN A 57 9.42 19.36 5.30
N HIS A 58 10.48 19.59 6.09
CA HIS A 58 11.30 20.80 6.04
C HIS A 58 12.72 20.47 5.56
N SER A 59 13.23 21.26 4.61
CA SER A 59 14.54 21.05 3.96
C SER A 59 15.61 22.00 4.48
N PHE A 60 16.83 21.49 4.60
CA PHE A 60 18.02 22.20 5.10
C PHE A 60 19.26 21.74 4.32
N HIS A 61 20.36 22.50 4.34
CA HIS A 61 21.66 21.93 4.01
C HIS A 61 22.07 20.92 5.10
N ILE A 62 22.68 19.79 4.74
CA ILE A 62 23.02 18.72 5.68
C ILE A 62 23.95 19.22 6.79
N GLY A 63 24.94 20.07 6.47
CA GLY A 63 25.83 20.70 7.45
C GLY A 63 25.10 21.67 8.39
N CYS A 64 24.10 22.38 7.88
CA CYS A 64 23.28 23.29 8.69
C CYS A 64 22.33 22.55 9.65
N LEU A 65 21.96 21.30 9.36
CA LEU A 65 21.19 20.47 10.31
C LEU A 65 22.10 19.60 11.20
N ALA A 66 23.27 19.19 10.72
CA ALA A 66 24.24 18.40 11.51
C ALA A 66 24.84 19.18 12.69
N GLN A 67 24.91 20.52 12.60
CA GLN A 67 25.24 21.39 13.74
C GLN A 67 24.15 21.42 14.84
N TRP A 68 22.98 20.83 14.56
CA TRP A 68 21.77 20.83 15.39
C TRP A 68 21.31 19.40 15.73
N GLN A 69 22.24 18.45 15.78
CA GLN A 69 21.99 17.07 16.23
C GLN A 69 21.20 17.03 17.56
N ASP A 70 20.28 16.07 17.65
CA ASP A 70 19.38 15.83 18.80
C ASP A 70 18.51 17.03 19.22
N SER A 71 18.31 18.02 18.32
CA SER A 71 17.38 19.14 18.53
C SER A 71 16.13 19.03 17.64
N PRO A 72 14.96 19.50 18.12
CA PRO A 72 13.73 19.45 17.34
C PRO A 72 13.78 20.42 16.15
N CYS A 73 13.13 20.03 15.04
CA CYS A 73 13.19 20.73 13.75
C CYS A 73 13.09 22.27 13.89
N PRO A 74 14.08 23.05 13.40
CA PRO A 74 14.10 24.51 13.59
C PRO A 74 12.86 25.27 13.11
N VAL A 75 12.11 24.71 12.14
CA VAL A 75 10.90 25.36 11.58
C VAL A 75 9.64 25.04 12.39
N CYS A 76 9.40 23.77 12.75
CA CYS A 76 8.13 23.33 13.34
C CYS A 76 8.22 22.73 14.75
N ARG A 77 9.45 22.63 15.31
CA ARG A 77 9.74 22.05 16.64
C ARG A 77 9.29 20.60 16.82
N PHE A 78 9.13 19.85 15.74
CA PHE A 78 8.95 18.39 15.79
C PHE A 78 10.24 17.73 16.29
N ASP A 79 10.15 16.94 17.36
CA ASP A 79 11.30 16.23 17.92
C ASP A 79 11.59 14.95 17.12
N HIS A 80 12.82 14.81 16.68
CA HIS A 80 13.31 13.65 15.94
C HIS A 80 13.97 12.59 16.84
N SER A 81 14.18 12.88 18.14
CA SER A 81 14.91 12.00 19.07
C SER A 81 14.21 10.65 19.28
N GLY A 82 12.88 10.64 19.42
CA GLY A 82 12.07 9.42 19.52
C GLY A 82 11.86 8.66 18.21
N LEU A 83 12.44 9.12 17.10
CA LEU A 83 12.19 8.56 15.77
C LEU A 83 13.02 7.30 15.49
N ASN A 84 14.25 7.21 16.00
CA ASN A 84 15.14 6.07 15.75
C ASN A 84 14.57 4.75 16.30
N GLU A 85 14.02 4.75 17.52
CA GLU A 85 13.42 3.57 18.14
C GLU A 85 12.03 3.22 17.54
N THR A 86 11.38 4.18 16.87
CA THR A 86 10.05 3.97 16.30
C THR A 86 10.05 3.64 14.80
N LEU A 87 11.12 4.00 14.06
CA LEU A 87 11.36 3.61 12.66
C LEU A 87 12.23 2.35 12.50
N SER A 88 13.00 1.92 13.51
CA SER A 88 13.86 0.73 13.42
C SER A 88 13.13 -0.62 13.59
N ARG A 89 11.79 -0.61 13.64
CA ARG A 89 10.94 -1.78 13.94
C ARG A 89 9.97 -2.09 12.81
N CYS A 90 9.77 -3.38 12.53
CA CYS A 90 8.80 -3.85 11.54
C CYS A 90 7.37 -3.39 11.90
N HIS A 91 6.64 -2.83 10.93
CA HIS A 91 5.27 -2.34 11.12
C HIS A 91 4.27 -3.42 11.58
N ILE A 92 4.50 -4.68 11.22
CA ILE A 92 3.56 -5.80 11.46
C ILE A 92 3.84 -6.52 12.79
N CYS A 93 5.11 -6.86 13.08
CA CYS A 93 5.48 -7.64 14.27
C CYS A 93 6.39 -6.92 15.28
N PHE A 94 6.72 -5.66 15.04
CA PHE A 94 7.57 -4.81 15.89
C PHE A 94 9.00 -5.33 16.16
N ASN A 95 9.45 -6.36 15.44
CA ASN A 95 10.84 -6.83 15.52
C ASN A 95 11.82 -5.74 15.07
N THR A 96 12.96 -5.60 15.75
CA THR A 96 13.97 -4.55 15.50
C THR A 96 15.20 -5.03 14.71
N ILE A 97 15.26 -6.32 14.36
CA ILE A 97 16.41 -6.97 13.72
C ILE A 97 16.04 -7.41 12.29
N GLY A 98 16.98 -7.33 11.35
CA GLY A 98 16.81 -7.74 9.95
C GLY A 98 15.72 -6.97 9.23
N ASN A 99 15.67 -5.65 9.42
CA ASN A 99 14.63 -4.78 8.88
C ASN A 99 15.03 -4.12 7.55
N TYR A 100 14.01 -3.87 6.72
CA TYR A 100 14.11 -3.33 5.39
C TYR A 100 13.14 -2.16 5.26
N VAL A 101 13.62 -0.98 4.87
CA VAL A 101 12.82 0.22 4.64
C VAL A 101 12.48 0.30 3.15
N CYS A 102 11.21 0.12 2.80
CA CYS A 102 10.74 0.26 1.43
C CYS A 102 11.04 1.66 0.88
N LEU A 103 11.82 1.74 -0.21
CA LEU A 103 12.24 3.03 -0.78
C LEU A 103 11.13 3.77 -1.52
N ILE A 104 10.01 3.10 -1.79
CA ILE A 104 8.88 3.65 -2.54
C ILE A 104 7.79 4.21 -1.60
N CYS A 105 7.59 3.63 -0.42
CA CYS A 105 6.54 4.06 0.51
C CYS A 105 6.95 4.17 2.00
N GLY A 106 8.22 3.98 2.34
CA GLY A 106 8.76 4.18 3.69
C GLY A 106 8.34 3.15 4.75
N VAL A 107 7.61 2.09 4.38
CA VAL A 107 7.21 1.01 5.30
C VAL A 107 8.44 0.20 5.71
N ILE A 108 8.57 -0.05 7.02
CA ILE A 108 9.64 -0.89 7.58
C ILE A 108 9.12 -2.31 7.82
N SER A 109 9.81 -3.31 7.27
CA SER A 109 9.41 -4.71 7.33
C SER A 109 10.61 -5.65 7.52
N CYS A 110 10.43 -6.76 8.25
CA CYS A 110 11.52 -7.69 8.55
C CYS A 110 11.69 -8.81 7.51
N ALA A 111 12.94 -9.26 7.31
CA ALA A 111 13.33 -10.33 6.38
C ALA A 111 12.82 -11.73 6.77
N LYS A 112 12.54 -11.97 8.05
CA LYS A 112 12.01 -13.24 8.56
C LYS A 112 10.58 -13.06 9.05
N GLY A 113 9.75 -14.06 8.80
CA GLY A 113 8.40 -14.13 9.35
C GLY A 113 8.41 -14.36 10.85
N PRO A 114 7.25 -14.32 11.52
CA PRO A 114 7.17 -14.59 12.95
C PRO A 114 7.53 -16.06 13.24
N SER A 115 8.79 -16.30 13.59
CA SER A 115 9.11 -17.35 14.55
C SER A 115 8.33 -17.01 15.82
N SER A 116 7.38 -17.87 16.19
CA SER A 116 6.63 -17.74 17.44
C SER A 116 7.61 -17.54 18.60
N SER A 117 7.30 -16.58 19.47
CA SER A 117 8.15 -16.20 20.60
C SER A 117 8.70 -17.39 21.38
N HIS A 118 9.95 -17.24 21.85
CA HIS A 118 10.58 -18.04 22.91
C HIS A 118 11.40 -19.27 22.49
N ASP A 119 12.46 -19.06 21.68
CA ASP A 119 13.70 -19.84 21.84
C ASP A 119 14.95 -18.93 21.73
N MET A 120 15.75 -18.91 22.78
CA MET A 120 17.10 -18.35 22.82
C MET A 120 18.10 -19.52 22.97
N THR A 121 18.53 -20.17 21.88
CA THR A 121 19.84 -20.88 21.82
C THR A 121 20.29 -21.28 20.39
N VAL A 122 20.56 -20.30 19.52
CA VAL A 122 21.58 -20.48 18.45
C VAL A 122 22.37 -19.19 18.28
N GLU A 123 23.60 -19.14 18.78
CA GLU A 123 24.57 -18.11 18.41
C GLU A 123 25.31 -18.50 17.10
N GLY A 124 25.86 -17.50 16.39
CA GLY A 124 26.90 -17.76 15.37
C GLY A 124 26.48 -17.72 13.89
N SER A 125 25.92 -16.60 13.42
CA SER A 125 26.13 -16.12 12.03
C SER A 125 25.57 -14.71 11.82
N SER A 126 26.42 -13.69 12.00
CA SER A 126 26.13 -12.29 11.64
C SER A 126 26.30 -12.05 10.14
N SER A 127 25.67 -12.88 9.32
CA SER A 127 25.69 -12.79 7.85
C SER A 127 24.38 -12.18 7.36
N ALA A 128 24.47 -11.13 6.53
CA ALA A 128 23.32 -10.34 6.09
C ALA A 128 22.21 -11.20 5.47
N GLN A 129 21.04 -11.19 6.12
CA GLN A 129 20.03 -12.24 5.92
C GLN A 129 19.11 -11.90 4.76
N ILE A 130 19.21 -12.69 3.68
CA ILE A 130 18.33 -12.62 2.50
C ILE A 130 16.86 -12.73 2.97
N PRO A 131 15.96 -11.84 2.52
CA PRO A 131 14.53 -11.91 2.82
C PRO A 131 13.95 -13.28 2.46
N SER A 132 13.46 -14.00 3.47
CA SER A 132 12.86 -15.31 3.29
C SER A 132 11.45 -15.16 2.70
N GLN A 133 10.95 -16.17 1.97
CA GLN A 133 9.58 -16.24 1.42
C GLN A 133 8.43 -16.16 2.46
N ARG A 134 8.74 -15.96 3.74
CA ARG A 134 7.78 -15.77 4.83
C ARG A 134 8.00 -14.46 5.60
N GLY A 135 8.96 -13.63 5.18
CA GLY A 135 9.26 -12.34 5.80
C GLY A 135 8.24 -11.28 5.42
N HIS A 136 7.90 -10.39 6.35
CA HIS A 136 7.02 -9.24 6.09
C HIS A 136 7.58 -8.32 4.99
N ALA A 137 8.90 -8.32 4.76
CA ALA A 137 9.52 -7.58 3.65
C ALA A 137 9.16 -8.20 2.28
N MET A 138 9.16 -9.54 2.18
CA MET A 138 8.72 -10.24 0.97
C MET A 138 7.20 -10.12 0.78
N GLN A 139 6.41 -10.31 1.85
CA GLN A 139 4.96 -10.11 1.80
C GLN A 139 4.59 -8.70 1.35
N HIS A 140 5.30 -7.67 1.85
CA HIS A 140 5.09 -6.29 1.41
C HIS A 140 5.35 -6.13 -0.10
N TYR A 141 6.42 -6.74 -0.62
CA TYR A 141 6.68 -6.76 -2.07
C TYR A 141 5.59 -7.50 -2.85
N GLU A 142 5.14 -8.67 -2.39
CA GLU A 142 4.07 -9.44 -3.05
C GLU A 142 2.73 -8.69 -3.08
N GLU A 143 2.39 -7.95 -2.01
CA GLU A 143 1.14 -7.18 -1.90
C GLU A 143 1.17 -5.82 -2.64
N THR A 144 2.35 -5.20 -2.83
CA THR A 144 2.46 -3.81 -3.32
C THR A 144 3.31 -3.63 -4.58
N LEU A 145 4.05 -4.67 -4.99
CA LEU A 145 5.06 -4.65 -6.05
C LEU A 145 6.18 -3.61 -5.87
N HIS A 146 6.39 -3.14 -4.63
CA HIS A 146 7.50 -2.25 -4.29
C HIS A 146 8.84 -2.99 -4.30
N ALA A 147 9.48 -3.06 -5.48
CA ALA A 147 10.66 -3.90 -5.71
C ALA A 147 11.93 -3.54 -4.91
N TYR A 148 12.04 -2.33 -4.32
CA TYR A 148 13.28 -1.86 -3.70
C TYR A 148 13.12 -1.46 -2.23
N ALA A 149 14.00 -1.99 -1.36
CA ALA A 149 14.10 -1.58 0.04
C ALA A 149 15.56 -1.48 0.51
N LEU A 150 15.83 -0.58 1.45
CA LEU A 150 17.11 -0.42 2.13
C LEU A 150 17.19 -1.36 3.35
N ASP A 151 18.15 -2.27 3.37
CA ASP A 151 18.52 -3.07 4.54
C ASP A 151 19.10 -2.13 5.63
N THR A 152 18.48 -2.11 6.81
CA THR A 152 18.88 -1.21 7.90
C THR A 152 20.23 -1.57 8.51
N GLU A 153 20.64 -2.84 8.46
CA GLU A 153 21.88 -3.34 9.06
C GLU A 153 23.06 -3.10 8.11
N THR A 154 22.92 -3.47 6.83
CA THR A 154 24.02 -3.32 5.86
C THR A 154 24.04 -2.00 5.10
N GLN A 155 22.96 -1.22 5.14
CA GLN A 155 22.78 0.00 4.32
C GLN A 155 22.85 -0.25 2.79
N HIS A 156 22.67 -1.50 2.36
CA HIS A 156 22.57 -1.86 0.94
C HIS A 156 21.10 -1.91 0.51
N VAL A 157 20.83 -1.61 -0.77
CA VAL A 157 19.48 -1.72 -1.34
C VAL A 157 19.29 -3.15 -1.85
N PHE A 158 18.18 -3.79 -1.49
CA PHE A 158 17.76 -5.09 -1.99
C PHE A 158 16.67 -4.92 -3.07
N ASP A 159 16.78 -5.70 -4.14
CA ASP A 159 15.81 -5.82 -5.23
C ASP A 159 15.05 -7.15 -5.07
N PHE A 160 13.76 -7.07 -4.75
CA PHE A 160 12.87 -8.21 -4.61
C PHE A 160 12.42 -8.81 -5.95
N ALA A 161 12.51 -8.06 -7.06
CA ALA A 161 12.24 -8.57 -8.40
C ALA A 161 13.47 -9.26 -9.00
N GLY A 162 14.67 -8.73 -8.74
CA GLY A 162 15.96 -9.31 -9.12
C GLY A 162 16.46 -10.43 -8.20
N GLY A 163 16.00 -10.46 -6.94
CA GLY A 163 16.35 -11.48 -5.95
C GLY A 163 17.73 -11.30 -5.30
N GLY A 164 18.26 -10.07 -5.25
CA GLY A 164 19.61 -9.79 -4.76
C GLY A 164 19.83 -8.32 -4.35
N TYR A 165 21.04 -7.99 -3.90
CA TYR A 165 21.39 -6.60 -3.58
C TYR A 165 21.77 -5.81 -4.84
N VAL A 166 21.35 -4.55 -4.91
CA VAL A 166 21.63 -3.64 -6.02
C VAL A 166 23.03 -3.06 -5.86
N HIS A 167 23.93 -3.40 -6.79
CA HIS A 167 25.28 -2.85 -6.81
C HIS A 167 25.26 -1.36 -7.20
N ARG A 168 26.05 -0.54 -6.50
CA ARG A 168 26.32 0.84 -6.92
C ARG A 168 27.29 0.81 -8.09
N LEU A 169 26.80 1.07 -9.31
CA LEU A 169 27.66 1.40 -10.44
C LEU A 169 28.49 2.64 -10.10
N LEU A 170 29.81 2.48 -10.05
CA LEU A 170 30.73 3.58 -9.79
C LEU A 170 31.31 4.06 -11.12
N GLN A 171 31.16 5.35 -11.38
CA GLN A 171 31.82 6.00 -12.51
C GLN A 171 33.23 6.39 -12.08
N ASN A 172 34.26 5.88 -12.77
CA ASN A 172 35.63 6.23 -12.43
C ASN A 172 35.89 7.71 -12.76
N MET A 173 36.41 8.48 -11.81
CA MET A 173 36.46 9.96 -11.91
C MET A 173 37.47 10.48 -12.95
N GLU A 174 38.41 9.64 -13.38
CA GLU A 174 39.48 10.00 -14.33
C GLU A 174 39.09 9.71 -15.78
N ASP A 175 38.50 8.53 -16.05
CA ASP A 175 38.15 8.06 -17.40
C ASP A 175 36.64 8.23 -17.75
N GLY A 176 35.79 8.57 -16.78
CA GLY A 176 34.32 8.61 -16.96
C GLY A 176 33.66 7.25 -17.25
N LYS A 177 34.44 6.17 -17.31
CA LYS A 177 33.99 4.81 -17.58
C LYS A 177 33.11 4.29 -16.42
N ILE A 178 31.94 3.76 -16.75
CA ILE A 178 31.10 3.02 -15.82
C ILE A 178 31.79 1.68 -15.55
N VAL A 179 32.11 1.40 -14.29
CA VAL A 179 32.70 0.12 -13.87
C VAL A 179 31.71 -0.59 -12.95
N GLU A 180 31.47 -1.86 -13.24
CA GLU A 180 30.70 -2.75 -12.38
C GLU A 180 31.53 -3.05 -11.13
N GLY A 181 31.12 -2.51 -9.98
CA GLY A 181 31.78 -2.77 -8.72
C GLY A 181 31.53 -4.22 -8.30
N THR A 182 32.59 -5.03 -8.22
CA THR A 182 32.53 -6.39 -7.68
C THR A 182 31.92 -6.37 -6.27
N ASP A 183 31.08 -7.34 -5.94
CA ASP A 183 30.52 -7.47 -4.58
C ASP A 183 31.68 -7.58 -3.56
N PRO A 184 31.72 -6.72 -2.51
CA PRO A 184 32.64 -6.88 -1.40
C PRO A 184 32.62 -8.29 -0.79
N ARG A 185 31.46 -8.97 -0.81
CA ARG A 185 31.32 -10.35 -0.33
C ARG A 185 31.99 -11.36 -1.25
N VAL A 186 31.95 -11.18 -2.57
CA VAL A 186 32.69 -12.02 -3.52
C VAL A 186 34.21 -11.83 -3.34
N MET A 187 34.65 -10.64 -2.94
CA MET A 187 36.04 -10.44 -2.52
C MET A 187 36.35 -11.14 -1.18
N GLU A 188 35.49 -11.02 -0.18
CA GLU A 188 35.68 -11.64 1.14
C GLU A 188 35.64 -13.18 1.08
N GLU A 189 34.67 -13.76 0.37
CA GLU A 189 34.55 -15.20 0.12
C GLU A 189 35.76 -15.75 -0.67
N ALA A 190 36.18 -15.10 -1.76
CA ALA A 190 37.37 -15.50 -2.50
C ALA A 190 38.67 -15.37 -1.67
N GLN A 191 38.73 -14.40 -0.75
CA GLN A 191 39.86 -14.22 0.15
C GLN A 191 39.86 -15.25 1.30
N ILE A 192 38.67 -15.71 1.74
CA ILE A 192 38.53 -16.86 2.66
C ILE A 192 38.93 -18.17 1.96
N GLU A 193 38.50 -18.41 0.72
CA GLU A 193 38.93 -19.59 -0.06
C GLU A 193 40.46 -19.63 -0.26
N GLN A 194 41.10 -18.48 -0.52
CA GLN A 194 42.56 -18.40 -0.63
C GLN A 194 43.28 -18.70 0.69
N LEU A 195 42.68 -18.41 1.84
CA LEU A 195 43.28 -18.65 3.17
C LEU A 195 43.08 -20.08 3.69
N LEU A 196 42.10 -20.82 3.16
CA LEU A 196 41.76 -22.20 3.56
C LEU A 196 42.25 -23.25 2.54
N GLY A 197 43.24 -22.89 1.72
CA GLY A 197 43.61 -23.62 0.51
C GLY A 197 43.99 -25.10 0.69
N ARG A 198 43.61 -25.92 -0.29
CA ARG A 198 44.03 -27.32 -0.39
C ARG A 198 44.68 -27.62 -1.74
N ASN A 199 45.87 -28.20 -1.69
CA ASN A 199 46.54 -28.76 -2.86
C ASN A 199 45.72 -29.88 -3.50
N ASN A 200 45.49 -29.79 -4.81
CA ASN A 200 45.91 -30.82 -5.76
C ASN A 200 46.00 -30.23 -7.17
N SER A 201 46.96 -30.72 -7.95
CA SER A 201 47.27 -30.22 -9.30
C SER A 201 46.43 -30.90 -10.37
N GLU A 202 45.81 -30.11 -11.25
CA GLU A 202 45.60 -30.51 -12.65
C GLU A 202 45.66 -29.26 -13.55
N GLU A 203 46.15 -29.44 -14.78
CA GLU A 203 46.79 -28.38 -15.57
C GLU A 203 45.97 -28.00 -16.81
N VAL A 204 45.21 -26.90 -16.75
CA VAL A 204 44.48 -26.38 -17.92
C VAL A 204 44.52 -24.84 -18.02
N GLY A 205 45.26 -24.33 -19.02
CA GLY A 205 44.74 -23.29 -19.90
C GLY A 205 44.79 -21.81 -19.48
N ARG A 206 45.59 -21.36 -18.50
CA ARG A 206 45.81 -19.90 -18.32
C ARG A 206 46.70 -19.35 -19.44
N MET A 207 46.09 -18.71 -20.44
CA MET A 207 46.81 -17.96 -21.48
C MET A 207 47.64 -16.81 -20.86
N PRO A 208 48.86 -16.53 -21.36
CA PRO A 208 49.63 -15.36 -20.93
C PRO A 208 49.00 -14.04 -21.41
N PRO A 209 49.22 -12.91 -20.72
CA PRO A 209 48.94 -11.60 -21.31
C PRO A 209 49.81 -11.42 -22.55
N LEU A 210 49.20 -11.06 -23.69
CA LEU A 210 49.95 -10.84 -24.92
C LEU A 210 50.90 -9.65 -24.77
N SER A 211 52.09 -9.79 -25.36
CA SER A 211 53.18 -8.83 -25.32
C SER A 211 52.74 -7.41 -25.69
N SER A 212 53.29 -6.42 -24.98
CA SER A 212 53.31 -5.02 -25.40
C SER A 212 53.94 -4.88 -26.79
N LEU A 213 53.13 -4.93 -27.84
CA LEU A 213 53.60 -4.68 -29.20
C LEU A 213 53.68 -3.17 -29.38
N GLU A 214 54.90 -2.63 -29.36
CA GLU A 214 55.18 -1.21 -29.55
C GLU A 214 54.83 -0.76 -30.98
N ARG A 215 53.53 -0.57 -31.27
CA ARG A 215 53.09 0.17 -32.44
C ARG A 215 53.32 1.66 -32.18
N SER A 216 54.54 2.10 -32.43
CA SER A 216 54.95 3.49 -32.43
C SER A 216 54.18 4.30 -33.47
N THR A 217 53.02 4.83 -33.10
CA THR A 217 52.25 5.78 -33.92
C THR A 217 52.87 7.18 -33.86
N ILE A 218 54.10 7.30 -34.37
CA ILE A 218 54.59 8.56 -34.93
C ILE A 218 53.92 8.67 -36.31
N PRO A 219 53.05 9.67 -36.58
CA PRO A 219 52.42 9.79 -37.89
C PRO A 219 53.45 10.27 -38.92
N THR A 220 54.01 9.34 -39.70
CA THR A 220 54.83 9.69 -40.86
C THR A 220 53.93 10.29 -41.94
N TYR A 221 53.93 11.62 -42.03
CA TYR A 221 53.06 12.41 -42.89
C TYR A 221 53.32 12.16 -44.39
N SER A 222 52.54 11.23 -44.97
CA SER A 222 52.36 10.98 -46.41
C SER A 222 51.20 10.01 -46.64
N SER A 223 49.97 10.40 -46.30
CA SER A 223 48.76 9.86 -46.96
C SER A 223 48.41 10.73 -48.17
N SER A 224 47.84 10.13 -49.20
CA SER A 224 47.18 10.92 -50.26
C SER A 224 45.77 11.30 -49.80
N ALA A 225 45.20 12.37 -50.36
CA ALA A 225 43.80 12.74 -50.09
C ALA A 225 42.81 11.63 -50.50
N GLU A 226 43.21 10.74 -51.42
CA GLU A 226 42.42 9.61 -51.90
C GLU A 226 42.35 8.48 -50.83
N ASP A 227 43.42 8.28 -50.06
CA ASP A 227 43.46 7.31 -48.95
C ASP A 227 42.53 7.73 -47.81
N ASP A 228 42.61 9.00 -47.40
CA ASP A 228 41.77 9.56 -46.33
C ASP A 228 40.27 9.50 -46.71
N GLU A 229 39.92 9.79 -47.97
CA GLU A 229 38.54 9.66 -48.48
C GLU A 229 38.09 8.19 -48.60
N ALA A 230 39.00 7.23 -48.81
CA ALA A 230 38.71 5.80 -48.75
C ALA A 230 38.49 5.30 -47.32
N VAL A 231 39.16 5.88 -46.32
CA VAL A 231 38.89 5.62 -44.89
C VAL A 231 37.55 6.23 -44.49
N HIS A 232 37.27 7.49 -44.85
CA HIS A 232 35.99 8.14 -44.55
C HIS A 232 34.78 7.37 -45.08
N ARG A 233 34.80 6.92 -46.34
CA ARG A 233 33.70 6.12 -46.92
C ARG A 233 33.48 4.77 -46.22
N LYS A 234 34.52 4.15 -45.65
CA LYS A 234 34.38 2.94 -44.83
C LYS A 234 33.75 3.25 -43.47
N LEU A 235 34.19 4.32 -42.81
CA LEU A 235 33.62 4.76 -41.52
C LEU A 235 32.15 5.15 -41.67
N GLU A 236 31.78 5.84 -42.75
CA GLU A 236 30.39 6.16 -43.09
C GLU A 236 29.55 4.89 -43.33
N GLY A 237 30.10 3.90 -44.05
CA GLY A 237 29.45 2.59 -44.24
C GLY A 237 29.18 1.85 -42.92
N PHE A 238 30.15 1.83 -42.00
CA PHE A 238 29.97 1.25 -40.66
C PHE A 238 28.96 2.06 -39.81
N ALA A 239 28.99 3.39 -39.89
CA ALA A 239 28.02 4.24 -39.19
C ALA A 239 26.59 4.01 -39.69
N GLY A 240 26.38 3.83 -41.00
CA GLY A 240 25.08 3.48 -41.58
C GLY A 240 24.57 2.10 -41.14
N GLN A 241 25.45 1.10 -41.03
CA GLN A 241 25.11 -0.22 -40.49
C GLN A 241 24.75 -0.14 -39.01
N TYR A 242 25.54 0.57 -38.19
CA TYR A 242 25.28 0.81 -36.78
C TYR A 242 23.95 1.53 -36.55
N TYR A 243 23.69 2.62 -37.30
CA TYR A 243 22.41 3.35 -37.25
C TYR A 243 21.21 2.46 -37.61
N THR A 244 21.36 1.60 -38.61
CA THR A 244 20.31 0.66 -39.02
C THR A 244 20.01 -0.37 -37.92
N LEU A 245 21.06 -0.94 -37.30
CA LEU A 245 20.92 -1.89 -36.19
C LEU A 245 20.27 -1.22 -34.96
N LEU A 246 20.76 -0.05 -34.55
CA LEU A 246 20.23 0.72 -33.43
C LEU A 246 18.76 1.10 -33.65
N LYS A 247 18.41 1.56 -34.86
CA LYS A 247 17.02 1.86 -35.23
C LYS A 247 16.12 0.61 -35.17
N SER A 248 16.62 -0.55 -35.61
CA SER A 248 15.89 -1.81 -35.49
C SER A 248 15.68 -2.24 -34.03
N GLN A 249 16.66 -2.05 -33.16
CA GLN A 249 16.55 -2.36 -31.73
C GLN A 249 15.57 -1.43 -31.02
N LEU A 250 15.62 -0.12 -31.32
CA LEU A 250 14.68 0.86 -30.76
C LEU A 250 13.23 0.59 -31.19
N GLU A 251 12.99 0.24 -32.47
CA GLU A 251 11.64 -0.11 -32.93
C GLU A 251 11.15 -1.44 -32.31
N GLN A 252 12.03 -2.43 -32.11
CA GLN A 252 11.69 -3.65 -31.38
C GLN A 252 11.32 -3.38 -29.91
N GLN A 253 12.09 -2.56 -29.20
CA GLN A 253 11.77 -2.14 -27.83
C GLN A 253 10.43 -1.38 -27.79
N ARG A 254 10.23 -0.45 -28.73
CA ARG A 254 8.98 0.32 -28.86
C ARG A 254 7.78 -0.61 -29.03
N ILE A 255 7.81 -1.52 -30.00
CA ILE A 255 6.72 -2.48 -30.26
C ILE A 255 6.46 -3.37 -29.03
N TYR A 256 7.52 -3.81 -28.33
CA TYR A 256 7.38 -4.62 -27.12
C TYR A 256 6.69 -3.85 -25.98
N TYR A 257 7.11 -2.62 -25.69
CA TYR A 257 6.53 -1.83 -24.60
C TYR A 257 5.14 -1.25 -24.94
N GLU A 258 4.90 -0.80 -26.18
CA GLU A 258 3.56 -0.42 -26.65
C GLU A 258 2.61 -1.61 -26.56
N GLY A 259 3.02 -2.80 -27.02
CA GLY A 259 2.24 -4.03 -26.93
C GLY A 259 1.95 -4.46 -25.49
N ARG A 260 2.92 -4.33 -24.57
CA ARG A 260 2.73 -4.65 -23.14
C ARG A 260 1.80 -3.67 -22.45
N LEU A 261 1.91 -2.37 -22.74
CA LEU A 261 0.99 -1.35 -22.23
C LEU A 261 -0.44 -1.60 -22.71
N GLU A 262 -0.62 -1.96 -23.99
CA GLU A 262 -1.94 -2.25 -24.55
C GLU A 262 -2.51 -3.61 -24.06
N ALA A 263 -1.67 -4.54 -23.60
CA ALA A 263 -2.13 -5.73 -22.87
C ALA A 263 -2.68 -5.35 -21.48
N ILE A 264 -1.89 -4.64 -20.67
CA ILE A 264 -2.27 -4.15 -19.33
C ILE A 264 -3.53 -3.27 -19.40
N ARG A 265 -3.64 -2.44 -20.44
CA ARG A 265 -4.84 -1.61 -20.69
C ARG A 265 -6.10 -2.47 -20.85
N ARG A 266 -6.07 -3.47 -21.72
CA ARG A 266 -7.22 -4.35 -21.96
C ARG A 266 -7.57 -5.20 -20.74
N GLU A 267 -6.57 -5.69 -20.01
CA GLU A 267 -6.77 -6.39 -18.74
C GLU A 267 -7.46 -5.50 -17.70
N ASN A 268 -7.03 -4.24 -17.53
CA ASN A 268 -7.70 -3.27 -16.67
C ASN A 268 -9.12 -2.92 -17.15
N GLU A 269 -9.34 -2.77 -18.46
CA GLU A 269 -10.67 -2.50 -19.02
C GLU A 269 -11.62 -3.70 -18.81
N ASP A 270 -11.14 -4.94 -18.94
CA ASP A 270 -11.95 -6.16 -18.71
C ASP A 270 -12.17 -6.45 -17.22
N ASN A 271 -11.18 -6.21 -16.36
CA ASN A 271 -11.36 -6.27 -14.90
C ASN A 271 -12.36 -5.19 -14.43
N SER A 272 -12.29 -3.97 -14.96
CA SER A 272 -13.26 -2.91 -14.66
C SER A 272 -14.70 -3.30 -15.09
N LYS A 273 -14.87 -3.98 -16.24
CA LYS A 273 -16.18 -4.53 -16.64
C LYS A 273 -16.67 -5.62 -15.67
N ALA A 274 -15.77 -6.46 -15.15
CA ALA A 274 -16.09 -7.48 -14.15
C ALA A 274 -16.46 -6.87 -12.78
N GLU A 275 -15.74 -5.84 -12.33
CA GLU A 275 -16.07 -5.06 -11.12
C GLU A 275 -17.43 -4.34 -11.26
N GLN A 276 -17.70 -3.73 -12.42
CA GLN A 276 -19.00 -3.13 -12.72
C GLN A 276 -20.13 -4.18 -12.64
N SER A 277 -19.96 -5.32 -13.31
CA SER A 277 -20.97 -6.39 -13.35
C SER A 277 -21.21 -7.05 -11.99
N THR A 278 -20.15 -7.25 -11.19
CA THR A 278 -20.29 -7.76 -9.82
C THR A 278 -20.92 -6.73 -8.88
N SER A 279 -20.62 -5.43 -9.02
CA SER A 279 -21.29 -4.35 -8.28
C SER A 279 -22.80 -4.28 -8.57
N ASP A 280 -23.19 -4.42 -9.84
CA ASP A 280 -24.59 -4.49 -10.26
C ASP A 280 -25.30 -5.73 -9.67
N LEU A 281 -24.66 -6.90 -9.73
CA LEU A 281 -25.18 -8.14 -9.14
C LEU A 281 -25.34 -8.03 -7.62
N ILE A 282 -24.34 -7.47 -6.92
CA ILE A 282 -24.40 -7.19 -5.48
C ILE A 282 -25.56 -6.24 -5.16
N SER A 283 -25.82 -5.24 -6.00
CA SER A 283 -26.92 -4.29 -5.84
C SER A 283 -28.29 -4.95 -6.03
N ALA A 284 -28.44 -5.80 -7.05
CA ALA A 284 -29.64 -6.61 -7.26
C ALA A 284 -29.90 -7.58 -6.09
N LEU A 285 -28.86 -8.25 -5.59
CA LEU A 285 -28.96 -9.16 -4.44
C LEU A 285 -29.34 -8.42 -3.15
N LYS A 286 -28.78 -7.22 -2.91
CA LYS A 286 -29.20 -6.33 -1.79
C LYS A 286 -30.69 -5.99 -1.89
N GLN A 287 -31.19 -5.64 -3.08
CA GLN A 287 -32.60 -5.33 -3.30
C GLN A 287 -33.51 -6.55 -3.06
N GLN A 288 -33.14 -7.73 -3.58
CA GLN A 288 -33.88 -8.97 -3.34
C GLN A 288 -33.91 -9.35 -1.86
N ARG A 289 -32.77 -9.25 -1.16
CA ARG A 289 -32.69 -9.51 0.28
C ARG A 289 -33.65 -8.62 1.06
N HIS A 290 -33.69 -7.32 0.74
CA HIS A 290 -34.60 -6.39 1.38
C HIS A 290 -36.09 -6.68 1.09
N GLN A 291 -36.43 -7.07 -0.14
CA GLN A 291 -37.79 -7.48 -0.47
C GLN A 291 -38.20 -8.75 0.30
N LEU A 292 -37.28 -9.70 0.49
CA LEU A 292 -37.51 -10.91 1.29
C LEU A 292 -37.62 -10.59 2.78
N GLU A 293 -36.79 -9.70 3.32
CA GLU A 293 -36.90 -9.19 4.70
C GLU A 293 -38.31 -8.61 4.96
N GLN A 294 -38.79 -7.71 4.10
CA GLN A 294 -40.13 -7.10 4.20
C GLN A 294 -41.26 -8.15 4.12
N ARG A 295 -41.15 -9.13 3.21
CA ARG A 295 -42.10 -10.25 3.08
C ARG A 295 -42.11 -11.12 4.35
N CYS A 296 -40.94 -11.46 4.88
CA CYS A 296 -40.79 -12.22 6.12
C CYS A 296 -41.34 -11.46 7.34
N MET A 297 -41.14 -10.15 7.46
CA MET A 297 -41.78 -9.36 8.53
C MET A 297 -43.31 -9.35 8.40
N THR A 298 -43.83 -9.22 7.19
CA THR A 298 -45.29 -9.25 6.91
C THR A 298 -45.89 -10.62 7.25
N LEU A 299 -45.22 -11.71 6.87
CA LEU A 299 -45.64 -13.08 7.18
C LEU A 299 -45.56 -13.36 8.69
N LYS A 300 -44.50 -12.93 9.39
CA LYS A 300 -44.41 -13.05 10.86
C LYS A 300 -45.56 -12.32 11.58
N LYS A 301 -45.93 -11.11 11.13
CA LYS A 301 -47.09 -10.37 11.66
C LYS A 301 -48.41 -11.11 11.43
N LYS A 302 -48.63 -11.66 10.22
CA LYS A 302 -49.82 -12.47 9.90
C LYS A 302 -49.88 -13.76 10.72
N HIS A 303 -48.78 -14.49 10.81
CA HIS A 303 -48.67 -15.71 11.61
C HIS A 303 -48.98 -15.44 13.09
N LYS A 304 -48.41 -14.38 13.68
CA LYS A 304 -48.74 -14.01 15.06
C LYS A 304 -50.25 -13.77 15.21
N LYS A 305 -50.86 -12.93 14.37
CA LYS A 305 -52.30 -12.68 14.48
C LYS A 305 -53.12 -13.97 14.38
N VAL A 306 -52.86 -14.84 13.40
CA VAL A 306 -53.58 -16.12 13.25
C VAL A 306 -53.35 -17.04 14.45
N SER A 307 -52.17 -17.03 15.06
CA SER A 307 -51.87 -17.78 16.29
C SER A 307 -52.62 -17.22 17.51
N ASP A 308 -52.71 -15.90 17.64
CA ASP A 308 -53.45 -15.22 18.71
C ASP A 308 -54.96 -15.47 18.55
N ASP A 309 -55.50 -15.32 17.33
CA ASP A 309 -56.89 -15.63 16.98
C ASP A 309 -57.23 -17.12 17.25
N ALA A 310 -56.32 -18.05 16.93
CA ALA A 310 -56.51 -19.49 17.16
C ALA A 310 -56.47 -19.86 18.65
N MET A 311 -55.61 -19.24 19.47
CA MET A 311 -55.60 -19.42 20.92
C MET A 311 -56.91 -18.90 21.55
N PHE A 312 -57.40 -17.74 21.09
CA PHE A 312 -58.69 -17.19 21.54
C PHE A 312 -59.85 -18.13 21.21
N LEU A 313 -59.93 -18.62 19.97
CA LEU A 313 -60.98 -19.56 19.56
C LEU A 313 -60.90 -20.90 20.31
N LYS A 314 -59.69 -21.42 20.59
CA LYS A 314 -59.54 -22.62 21.42
C LYS A 314 -60.11 -22.39 22.82
N ASN A 315 -59.67 -21.33 23.50
CA ASN A 315 -60.11 -21.02 24.88
C ASN A 315 -61.62 -20.78 24.96
N MET A 316 -62.20 -20.06 23.98
CA MET A 316 -63.64 -19.85 23.88
C MET A 316 -64.41 -21.17 23.72
N ASN A 317 -63.92 -22.09 22.89
CA ASN A 317 -64.55 -23.40 22.68
C ASN A 317 -64.40 -24.31 23.92
N GLU A 318 -63.32 -24.18 24.68
CA GLU A 318 -63.06 -24.88 25.95
C GLU A 318 -64.11 -24.47 26.99
N THR A 319 -64.30 -23.16 27.23
CA THR A 319 -65.36 -22.63 28.11
C THR A 319 -66.78 -22.99 27.65
N LEU A 320 -67.06 -22.94 26.34
CA LEU A 320 -68.39 -23.29 25.81
C LEU A 320 -68.74 -24.78 25.97
N GLU A 321 -67.77 -25.68 25.95
CA GLU A 321 -68.00 -27.10 26.26
C GLU A 321 -68.22 -27.33 27.77
N GLU A 322 -67.54 -26.58 28.64
CA GLU A 322 -67.77 -26.60 30.10
C GLU A 322 -69.20 -26.13 30.44
N ASP A 323 -69.61 -24.96 29.93
CA ASP A 323 -70.98 -24.43 30.11
C ASP A 323 -72.04 -25.41 29.58
N LYS A 324 -71.82 -25.95 28.37
CA LYS A 324 -72.69 -26.96 27.74
C LYS A 324 -72.80 -28.23 28.57
N PHE A 325 -71.72 -28.68 29.23
CA PHE A 325 -71.76 -29.81 30.16
C PHE A 325 -72.54 -29.48 31.43
N ALA A 326 -72.32 -28.29 32.01
CA ALA A 326 -73.05 -27.81 33.19
C ALA A 326 -74.57 -27.71 32.92
N PHE A 327 -74.98 -27.07 31.83
CA PHE A 327 -76.39 -26.95 31.45
C PHE A 327 -77.04 -28.32 31.15
N ARG A 328 -76.33 -29.23 30.47
CA ARG A 328 -76.83 -30.61 30.26
C ARG A 328 -77.09 -31.34 31.58
N THR A 329 -76.20 -31.17 32.56
CA THR A 329 -76.34 -31.76 33.89
C THR A 329 -77.54 -31.16 34.63
N GLN A 330 -77.66 -29.83 34.66
CA GLN A 330 -78.81 -29.13 35.26
C GLN A 330 -80.15 -29.53 34.63
N ILE A 331 -80.21 -29.70 33.31
CA ILE A 331 -81.41 -30.16 32.60
C ILE A 331 -81.78 -31.59 33.01
N ALA A 332 -80.79 -32.50 33.10
CA ALA A 332 -81.03 -33.87 33.54
C ALA A 332 -81.52 -33.94 35.00
N ASP A 333 -80.93 -33.15 35.90
CA ASP A 333 -81.38 -33.06 37.30
C ASP A 333 -82.79 -32.47 37.43
N ALA A 334 -83.11 -31.42 36.68
CA ALA A 334 -84.45 -30.83 36.65
C ALA A 334 -85.50 -31.81 36.10
N GLN A 335 -85.17 -32.56 35.05
CA GLN A 335 -86.02 -33.63 34.51
C GLN A 335 -86.23 -34.76 35.53
N ALA A 336 -85.17 -35.18 36.24
CA ALA A 336 -85.25 -36.20 37.29
C ALA A 336 -86.08 -35.72 38.50
N GLN A 337 -85.96 -34.45 38.90
CA GLN A 337 -86.80 -33.83 39.93
C GLN A 337 -88.28 -33.80 39.50
N PHE A 338 -88.57 -33.37 38.27
CA PHE A 338 -89.93 -33.34 37.71
C PHE A 338 -90.55 -34.74 37.59
N ALA A 339 -89.77 -35.75 37.17
CA ALA A 339 -90.20 -37.14 37.12
C ALA A 339 -90.57 -37.67 38.52
N ARG A 340 -89.72 -37.43 39.54
CA ARG A 340 -90.01 -37.78 40.95
C ARG A 340 -91.26 -37.06 41.47
N ALA A 341 -91.44 -35.78 41.15
CA ALA A 341 -92.62 -35.01 41.54
C ALA A 341 -93.92 -35.56 40.90
N ASN A 342 -93.89 -35.93 39.61
CA ASN A 342 -95.03 -36.54 38.94
C ASN A 342 -95.34 -37.95 39.44
N GLU A 343 -94.32 -38.75 39.77
CA GLU A 343 -94.49 -40.04 40.47
C GLU A 343 -95.24 -39.86 41.79
N ILE A 344 -94.81 -38.92 42.63
CA ILE A 344 -95.44 -38.61 43.92
C ILE A 344 -96.88 -38.10 43.72
N LYS A 345 -97.10 -37.22 42.75
CA LYS A 345 -98.43 -36.73 42.38
C LYS A 345 -99.35 -37.88 41.96
N LYS A 346 -98.90 -38.78 41.09
CA LYS A 346 -99.67 -39.95 40.64
C LYS A 346 -99.99 -40.90 41.80
N LYS A 347 -99.00 -41.18 42.67
CA LYS A 347 -99.18 -41.99 43.88
C LYS A 347 -100.17 -41.38 44.89
N ARG A 348 -100.31 -40.05 44.92
CA ARG A 348 -101.29 -39.32 45.75
C ARG A 348 -102.68 -39.17 45.12
N LEU A 349 -102.80 -39.24 43.79
CA LEU A 349 -104.09 -39.17 43.07
C LEU A 349 -104.77 -40.54 42.93
N ALA A 350 -104.01 -41.62 42.78
CA ALA A 350 -104.56 -42.98 42.62
C ALA A 350 -105.58 -43.45 43.69
N PRO A 351 -105.54 -42.97 44.97
CA PRO A 351 -106.58 -43.27 45.97
C PRO A 351 -107.87 -42.45 45.83
N LEU A 352 -107.88 -41.42 44.98
CA LEU A 352 -109.00 -40.48 44.77
C LEU A 352 -109.74 -40.71 43.43
N GLU A 353 -109.29 -41.70 42.65
CA GLU A 353 -109.87 -42.11 41.36
C GLU A 353 -110.70 -43.41 41.50
N LYS A 354 -111.24 -43.66 42.70
CA LYS A 354 -112.13 -44.78 43.08
C LYS A 354 -113.27 -44.28 43.96
#